data_AF-A0A1W2BZB0-F1
#
_entry.id   AF-A0A1W2BZB0-F1
#
_cell.length_a   1.000
_cell.length_b   1.000
_cell.length_c   1.000
_cell.angle_alpha   90.00
_cell.angle_beta   90.00
_cell.angle_gamma   90.00
#
_symmetry.space_group_name_H-M   'P 1'
#
loop_
_entity.id
_entity.type
_entity.pdbx_description
1 polymer ?
#
loop_
_entity_poly.entity_id
_entity_poly.type
_entity_poly.pdbx_seq_one_letter_code
_entity_poly.pdbx_strand_id
1 'polypeptide(L)'
;MLRGLAALLAACVMATTAMGQTVATQTIDFDKPDEDATAVARAMYGKRFAHVAAKRFWLIEPKDGMSDQLAVQLGSRKPCAKDCEVAVLFHTDNGWANIWREKGDSLAIGELDELTGLKSIIHEGRAWEWDGKNYYAMPYGDVPKYRQASEDEMKLAIDWVKANLNLPETVAPPNLSVVDMDLKSGDEKAIFLQGTAFCGNSECPVLIVDGGKVLTRVDSLGPDVREGKGLRDPKGYKMIEVMHPTTVDIVSPGNGQVALTFGAEPIVRAGTETE
;
A
#
# COMPACT_ATOMS: atom_id res chain seq x y z
N MET A 1 55.79 4.54 22.04
CA MET A 1 55.41 5.38 20.89
C MET A 1 54.65 4.47 19.92
N LEU A 2 53.30 4.49 19.96
CA LEU A 2 52.41 5.00 18.89
C LEU A 2 52.68 4.30 17.53
N ARG A 3 51.78 3.57 16.86
CA ARG A 3 50.32 3.63 16.61
C ARG A 3 49.89 2.21 16.15
N GLY A 4 48.72 1.63 16.43
CA GLY A 4 47.38 2.22 16.40
C GLY A 4 46.83 2.19 14.97
N LEU A 5 46.50 1.01 14.40
CA LEU A 5 45.64 0.91 13.22
C LEU A 5 44.28 0.38 13.66
N ALA A 6 43.36 1.32 13.91
CA ALA A 6 41.94 1.03 13.98
C ALA A 6 41.44 0.85 12.54
N ALA A 7 41.00 -0.36 12.21
CA ALA A 7 40.27 -0.61 10.98
C ALA A 7 38.87 -0.02 11.15
N LEU A 8 38.59 1.10 10.48
CA LEU A 8 37.23 1.57 10.25
C LEU A 8 36.54 0.55 9.32
N LEU A 9 35.69 -0.31 9.88
CA LEU A 9 34.58 -0.84 9.11
C LEU A 9 33.58 0.31 8.92
N ALA A 10 33.61 0.92 7.74
CA ALA A 10 32.51 1.73 7.29
C ALA A 10 31.30 0.79 7.11
N ALA A 11 30.40 0.79 8.09
CA ALA A 11 29.08 0.23 7.90
C ALA A 11 28.42 1.05 6.80
N CYS A 12 28.26 0.46 5.60
CA CYS A 12 27.31 0.95 4.63
C CYS A 12 25.93 0.84 5.29
N VAL A 13 25.49 1.93 5.91
CA VAL A 13 24.06 2.15 6.13
C VAL A 13 23.48 2.26 4.73
N MET A 14 22.94 1.16 4.22
CA MET A 14 22.00 1.27 3.12
C MET A 14 20.85 2.07 3.68
N ALA A 15 20.80 3.35 3.32
CA ALA A 15 19.59 4.14 3.46
C ALA A 15 18.54 3.41 2.62
N THR A 16 17.73 2.57 3.26
CA THR A 16 16.41 2.25 2.74
C THR A 16 15.75 3.61 2.55
N THR A 17 15.60 4.03 1.29
CA THR A 17 14.73 5.14 0.96
C THR A 17 13.39 4.80 1.59
N ALA A 18 13.06 5.45 2.71
CA ALA A 18 11.70 5.44 3.20
C ALA A 18 10.88 5.96 2.02
N MET A 19 10.03 5.10 1.44
CA MET A 19 9.07 5.58 0.45
C MET A 19 8.28 6.66 1.15
N GLY A 20 8.40 7.89 0.66
CA GLY A 20 7.69 9.03 1.23
C GLY A 20 6.19 8.77 1.15
N GLN A 21 5.44 9.35 2.08
CA GLN A 21 3.99 9.29 2.04
C GLN A 21 3.47 9.92 0.73
N THR A 22 2.62 9.19 0.02
CA THR A 22 1.85 9.74 -1.09
C THR A 22 0.86 10.79 -0.54
N VAL A 23 0.98 12.04 -1.01
CA VAL A 23 0.10 13.16 -0.62
C VAL A 23 -0.78 13.57 -1.79
N ALA A 24 -2.06 13.83 -1.52
CA ALA A 24 -2.99 14.36 -2.50
C ALA A 24 -2.58 15.77 -2.96
N THR A 25 -2.46 15.95 -4.28
CA THR A 25 -2.14 17.24 -4.91
C THR A 25 -3.35 17.88 -5.59
N GLN A 26 -4.32 17.05 -5.98
CA GLN A 26 -5.53 17.48 -6.65
C GLN A 26 -6.71 16.62 -6.19
N THR A 27 -7.89 17.23 -6.06
CA THR A 27 -9.15 16.51 -5.88
C THR A 27 -9.98 16.63 -7.16
N ILE A 28 -10.54 15.50 -7.60
CA ILE A 28 -11.47 15.44 -8.72
C ILE A 28 -12.87 15.19 -8.16
N ASP A 29 -13.66 16.26 -8.08
CA ASP A 29 -15.11 16.19 -7.95
C ASP A 29 -15.78 16.07 -9.33
N PHE A 30 -17.09 15.82 -9.37
CA PHE A 30 -17.87 15.71 -10.62
C PHE A 30 -19.00 16.74 -10.72
N ASP A 31 -18.92 17.83 -9.94
CA ASP A 31 -19.96 18.88 -9.91
C ASP A 31 -20.06 19.62 -11.25
N LYS A 32 -18.93 19.73 -11.97
CA LYS A 32 -18.84 20.29 -13.33
C LYS A 32 -18.08 19.31 -14.24
N PRO A 33 -18.77 18.31 -14.81
CA PRO A 33 -18.16 17.36 -15.71
C PRO A 33 -17.64 18.03 -16.99
N ASP A 34 -16.59 17.47 -17.57
CA ASP A 34 -16.13 17.80 -18.92
C ASP A 34 -17.05 17.12 -19.93
N GLU A 35 -17.67 17.89 -20.84
CA GLU A 35 -18.68 17.39 -21.76
C GLU A 35 -18.12 16.37 -22.76
N ASP A 36 -16.92 16.61 -23.30
CA ASP A 36 -16.28 15.73 -24.28
C ASP A 36 -15.81 14.43 -23.61
N ALA A 37 -15.17 14.54 -22.46
CA ALA A 37 -14.81 13.38 -21.64
C ALA A 37 -16.04 12.56 -21.26
N THR A 38 -17.12 13.24 -20.87
CA THR A 38 -18.38 12.59 -20.49
C THR A 38 -19.01 11.88 -21.69
N ALA A 39 -18.94 12.45 -22.89
CA ALA A 39 -19.41 11.80 -24.10
C ALA A 39 -18.61 10.52 -24.41
N VAL A 40 -17.28 10.57 -24.28
CA VAL A 40 -16.40 9.39 -24.42
C VAL A 40 -16.76 8.32 -23.40
N ALA A 41 -16.84 8.68 -22.11
CA ALA A 41 -17.20 7.77 -21.04
C ALA A 41 -18.60 7.14 -21.24
N ARG A 42 -19.58 7.94 -21.71
CA ARG A 42 -20.93 7.45 -22.00
C ARG A 42 -20.98 6.44 -23.13
N ALA A 43 -20.12 6.57 -24.15
CA ALA A 43 -20.05 5.58 -25.22
C ALA A 43 -19.68 4.19 -24.69
N MET A 44 -18.89 4.13 -23.60
CA MET A 44 -18.44 2.89 -22.97
C MET A 44 -19.42 2.40 -21.90
N TYR A 45 -19.84 3.28 -20.99
CA TYR A 45 -20.58 2.92 -19.78
C TYR A 45 -22.09 3.18 -19.85
N GLY A 46 -22.56 4.01 -20.78
CA GLY A 46 -23.93 4.53 -20.79
C GLY A 46 -25.03 3.49 -21.07
N LYS A 47 -24.67 2.28 -21.52
CA LYS A 47 -25.60 1.16 -21.64
C LYS A 47 -25.94 0.51 -20.29
N ARG A 48 -25.06 0.67 -19.31
CA ARG A 48 -25.12 -0.01 -17.99
C ARG A 48 -25.39 0.95 -16.86
N PHE A 49 -24.80 2.14 -16.93
CA PHE A 49 -24.91 3.15 -15.90
C PHE A 49 -25.83 4.27 -16.38
N ALA A 50 -26.87 4.55 -15.59
CA ALA A 50 -27.76 5.67 -15.88
C ALA A 50 -27.00 6.99 -15.73
N HIS A 51 -26.18 7.10 -14.68
CA HIS A 51 -25.31 8.25 -14.46
C HIS A 51 -23.90 7.98 -14.95
N VAL A 52 -23.41 8.87 -15.81
CA VAL A 52 -22.03 8.90 -16.27
C VAL A 52 -21.63 10.36 -16.39
N ALA A 53 -20.60 10.73 -15.64
CA ALA A 53 -19.94 12.03 -15.65
C ALA A 53 -18.42 11.79 -15.66
N ALA A 54 -17.66 12.58 -16.41
CA ALA A 54 -16.21 12.41 -16.48
C ALA A 54 -15.47 13.74 -16.45
N LYS A 55 -14.21 13.69 -16.05
CA LYS A 55 -13.24 14.78 -16.15
C LYS A 55 -11.94 14.25 -16.73
N ARG A 56 -11.32 15.03 -17.60
CA ARG A 56 -9.94 14.80 -18.02
C ARG A 56 -9.00 15.25 -16.92
N PHE A 57 -7.93 14.50 -16.72
CA PHE A 57 -6.80 14.96 -15.93
C PHE A 57 -5.51 14.51 -16.58
N TRP A 58 -4.43 15.24 -16.30
CA TRP A 58 -3.13 15.07 -16.96
C TRP A 58 -2.11 14.50 -15.98
N LEU A 59 -1.33 13.53 -16.45
CA LEU A 59 -0.24 12.92 -15.68
C LEU A 59 1.07 13.69 -15.82
N ILE A 60 1.35 14.14 -17.05
CA ILE A 60 2.48 14.98 -17.46
C ILE A 60 1.90 16.03 -18.42
N GLU A 61 2.48 17.24 -18.51
CA GLU A 61 2.15 18.16 -19.61
C GLU A 61 2.25 17.41 -20.96
N PRO A 62 1.22 17.46 -21.81
CA PRO A 62 1.13 16.59 -22.97
C PRO A 62 2.29 16.84 -23.93
N LYS A 63 3.01 15.78 -24.31
CA LYS A 63 3.74 15.74 -25.58
C LYS A 63 2.80 15.18 -26.65
N ASP A 64 2.96 15.63 -27.89
CA ASP A 64 2.19 15.11 -29.02
C ASP A 64 2.23 13.57 -29.05
N GLY A 65 1.04 12.95 -29.09
CA GLY A 65 0.88 11.49 -29.11
C GLY A 65 0.75 10.79 -27.76
N MET A 66 0.65 11.51 -26.64
CA MET A 66 0.36 10.89 -25.32
C MET A 66 -1.13 10.65 -25.07
N SER A 67 -1.41 9.59 -24.32
CA SER A 67 -2.75 9.08 -24.00
C SER A 67 -3.50 9.92 -22.97
N ASP A 68 -4.73 10.33 -23.31
CA ASP A 68 -5.67 10.97 -22.38
C ASP A 68 -6.00 10.02 -21.19
N GLN A 69 -6.15 10.58 -19.98
CA GLN A 69 -6.75 9.90 -18.83
C GLN A 69 -8.08 10.53 -18.45
N LEU A 70 -9.04 9.67 -18.05
CA LEU A 70 -10.35 10.09 -17.59
C LEU A 70 -10.60 9.59 -16.18
N ALA A 71 -11.03 10.48 -15.30
CA ALA A 71 -11.75 10.10 -14.10
C ALA A 71 -13.24 10.06 -14.46
N VAL A 72 -13.95 9.00 -14.07
CA VAL A 72 -15.35 8.79 -14.43
C VAL A 72 -16.16 8.44 -13.20
N GLN A 73 -17.22 9.19 -12.93
CA GLN A 73 -18.23 8.86 -11.94
C GLN A 73 -19.38 8.09 -12.61
N LEU A 74 -19.69 6.93 -12.05
CA LEU A 74 -20.70 6.00 -12.52
C LEU A 74 -21.79 5.82 -11.46
N GLY A 75 -23.01 5.54 -11.89
CA GLY A 75 -24.09 5.16 -10.98
C GLY A 75 -25.30 4.57 -11.70
N SER A 76 -26.04 3.73 -11.00
CA SER A 76 -27.26 3.09 -11.53
C SER A 76 -28.44 4.06 -11.62
N ARG A 77 -28.37 5.20 -10.92
CA ARG A 77 -29.43 6.23 -10.87
C ARG A 77 -28.87 7.63 -11.12
N LYS A 78 -29.75 8.56 -11.50
CA LYS A 78 -29.44 9.99 -11.62
C LYS A 78 -30.13 10.79 -10.50
N PRO A 79 -29.38 11.56 -9.68
CA PRO A 79 -27.92 11.46 -9.46
C PRO A 79 -27.55 10.13 -8.79
N CYS A 80 -26.27 9.74 -8.82
CA CYS A 80 -25.79 8.44 -8.33
C CYS A 80 -25.87 8.25 -6.79
N ALA A 81 -26.14 9.32 -6.03
CA ALA A 81 -26.45 9.35 -4.59
C ALA A 81 -25.67 8.38 -3.67
N LYS A 82 -26.09 7.11 -3.55
CA LYS A 82 -25.51 6.12 -2.61
C LYS A 82 -24.77 4.97 -3.29
N ASP A 83 -24.87 4.90 -4.61
CA ASP A 83 -24.30 3.85 -5.46
C ASP A 83 -23.30 4.46 -6.45
N CYS A 84 -22.72 5.60 -6.10
CA CYS A 84 -21.68 6.21 -6.90
C CYS A 84 -20.41 5.34 -6.84
N GLU A 85 -19.80 5.17 -7.99
CA GLU A 85 -18.47 4.59 -8.15
C GLU A 85 -17.63 5.56 -8.95
N VAL A 86 -16.33 5.55 -8.69
CA VAL A 86 -15.35 6.33 -9.42
C VAL A 86 -14.36 5.38 -10.06
N ALA A 87 -14.14 5.56 -11.36
CA ALA A 87 -13.19 4.81 -12.15
C ALA A 87 -12.12 5.74 -12.74
N VAL A 88 -10.92 5.21 -12.93
CA VAL A 88 -9.86 5.86 -13.71
C VAL A 88 -9.64 5.05 -14.97
N LEU A 89 -9.62 5.75 -16.11
CA LEU A 89 -9.39 5.17 -17.42
C LEU A 89 -8.09 5.67 -18.02
N PHE A 90 -7.40 4.76 -18.71
CA PHE A 90 -6.21 5.05 -19.50
C PHE A 90 -6.45 4.68 -20.97
N HIS A 91 -6.11 5.58 -21.89
CA HIS A 91 -6.17 5.27 -23.31
C HIS A 91 -4.94 4.47 -23.76
N THR A 92 -5.17 3.30 -24.36
CA THR A 92 -4.13 2.43 -24.93
C THR A 92 -4.34 2.30 -26.44
N ASP A 93 -3.41 1.65 -27.14
CA ASP A 93 -3.57 1.31 -28.56
C ASP A 93 -4.81 0.45 -28.84
N ASN A 94 -5.29 -0.29 -27.83
CA ASN A 94 -6.48 -1.14 -27.91
C ASN A 94 -7.76 -0.42 -27.42
N GLY A 95 -7.69 0.90 -27.27
CA GLY A 95 -8.76 1.77 -26.75
C GLY A 95 -8.64 1.99 -25.24
N TRP A 96 -9.75 2.42 -24.64
CA TRP A 96 -9.83 2.76 -23.23
C TRP A 96 -9.82 1.53 -22.33
N ALA A 97 -8.90 1.51 -21.37
CA ALA A 97 -8.81 0.54 -20.30
C ALA A 97 -9.27 1.19 -18.99
N ASN A 98 -10.09 0.48 -18.22
CA ASN A 98 -10.34 0.77 -16.82
C ASN A 98 -9.20 0.16 -16.01
N ILE A 99 -8.48 1.00 -15.27
CA ILE A 99 -7.25 0.64 -14.56
C ILE A 99 -7.42 0.69 -13.04
N TRP A 100 -8.54 1.23 -12.55
CA TRP A 100 -8.86 1.36 -11.14
C TRP A 100 -10.34 1.76 -10.99
N ARG A 101 -11.08 1.14 -10.07
CA ARG A 101 -12.47 1.50 -9.79
C ARG A 101 -12.87 1.15 -8.35
N GLU A 102 -13.44 2.12 -7.64
CA GLU A 102 -13.96 1.92 -6.29
C GLU A 102 -15.28 2.66 -6.07
N LYS A 103 -15.97 2.34 -4.97
CA LYS A 103 -17.17 3.08 -4.54
C LYS A 103 -16.81 4.46 -4.02
N GLY A 104 -17.48 5.49 -4.49
CA GLY A 104 -17.28 6.85 -4.00
C GLY A 104 -17.88 7.91 -4.91
N ASP A 105 -17.81 9.15 -4.47
CA ASP A 105 -18.27 10.32 -5.23
C ASP A 105 -17.14 11.16 -5.83
N SER A 106 -15.91 10.91 -5.40
CA SER A 106 -14.73 11.69 -5.74
C SER A 106 -13.47 10.83 -5.58
N LEU A 107 -12.38 11.30 -6.16
CA LEU A 107 -11.06 10.76 -5.93
C LEU A 107 -10.06 11.91 -5.79
N ALA A 108 -8.96 11.65 -5.09
CA ALA A 108 -7.81 12.53 -5.08
C ALA A 108 -6.67 11.90 -5.88
N ILE A 109 -5.83 12.74 -6.46
CA ILE A 109 -4.67 12.36 -7.24
C ILE A 109 -3.41 12.88 -6.55
N GLY A 110 -2.39 12.04 -6.44
CA GLY A 110 -1.11 12.37 -5.84
C GLY A 110 -0.12 13.01 -6.80
N GLU A 111 1.14 13.03 -6.37
CA GLU A 111 2.26 13.45 -7.22
C GLU A 111 2.48 12.47 -8.37
N LEU A 112 3.14 12.96 -9.41
CA LEU A 112 3.59 12.12 -10.51
C LEU A 112 4.77 11.29 -10.01
N ASP A 113 4.66 9.97 -10.14
CA ASP A 113 5.81 9.10 -9.95
C ASP A 113 6.73 9.20 -11.19
N GLU A 114 7.96 9.69 -11.00
CA GLU A 114 8.90 9.94 -12.10
C GLU A 114 9.38 8.67 -12.81
N LEU A 115 9.29 7.51 -12.15
CA LEU A 115 9.74 6.22 -12.69
C LEU A 115 8.68 5.58 -13.58
N THR A 116 7.43 5.64 -13.14
CA THR A 116 6.29 4.99 -13.80
C THR A 116 5.53 5.92 -14.72
N GLY A 117 5.61 7.24 -14.50
CA GLY A 117 4.88 8.25 -15.25
C GLY A 117 3.37 8.29 -14.97
N LEU A 118 2.90 7.58 -13.93
CA LEU A 118 1.52 7.67 -13.45
C LEU A 118 1.45 8.39 -12.11
N LYS A 119 0.30 8.96 -11.80
CA LYS A 119 0.02 9.58 -10.51
C LYS A 119 -0.70 8.59 -9.61
N SER A 120 -0.38 8.57 -8.33
CA SER A 120 -1.13 7.75 -7.37
C SER A 120 -2.57 8.22 -7.22
N ILE A 121 -3.47 7.29 -6.90
CA ILE A 121 -4.88 7.57 -6.62
C ILE A 121 -5.06 7.51 -5.10
N ILE A 122 -5.56 8.58 -4.49
CA ILE A 122 -5.94 8.58 -3.08
C ILE A 122 -7.45 8.51 -2.99
N HIS A 123 -7.94 7.45 -2.36
CA HIS A 123 -9.36 7.19 -2.20
C HIS A 123 -9.67 6.75 -0.76
N GLU A 124 -10.64 7.43 -0.12
CA GLU A 124 -10.98 7.25 1.30
C GLU A 124 -9.80 7.28 2.28
N GLY A 125 -8.72 7.98 1.91
CA GLY A 125 -7.49 8.10 2.68
C GLY A 125 -6.47 6.97 2.44
N ARG A 126 -6.76 6.01 1.58
CA ARG A 126 -5.82 4.99 1.10
C ARG A 126 -5.17 5.45 -0.21
N ALA A 127 -3.85 5.33 -0.30
CA ALA A 127 -3.13 5.50 -1.54
C ALA A 127 -3.15 4.21 -2.36
N TRP A 128 -3.28 4.36 -3.67
CA TRP A 128 -3.13 3.32 -4.66
C TRP A 128 -2.01 3.73 -5.61
N GLU A 129 -1.02 2.87 -5.75
CA GLU A 129 0.21 3.15 -6.49
C GLU A 129 0.33 2.20 -7.67
N TRP A 130 1.01 2.64 -8.72
CA TRP A 130 1.19 1.86 -9.94
C TRP A 130 2.50 1.08 -9.88
N ASP A 131 2.46 -0.24 -10.04
CA ASP A 131 3.67 -1.11 -9.99
C ASP A 131 4.39 -1.25 -11.34
N GLY A 132 3.96 -0.51 -12.36
CA GLY A 132 4.38 -0.71 -13.75
C GLY A 132 3.37 -1.52 -14.58
N LYS A 133 2.40 -2.17 -13.93
CA LYS A 133 1.40 -3.02 -14.57
C LYS A 133 -0.03 -2.79 -14.07
N ASN A 134 -0.27 -2.58 -12.79
CA ASN A 134 -1.60 -2.35 -12.20
C ASN A 134 -1.50 -1.33 -11.05
N TYR A 135 -2.66 -0.77 -10.66
CA TYR A 135 -2.75 -0.12 -9.35
C TYR A 135 -2.84 -1.16 -8.25
N TYR A 136 -2.16 -0.94 -7.14
CA TYR A 136 -2.28 -1.76 -5.94
C TYR A 136 -2.44 -0.86 -4.72
N ALA A 137 -3.14 -1.37 -3.72
CA ALA A 137 -3.37 -0.68 -2.46
C ALA A 137 -2.06 -0.54 -1.68
N MET A 138 -1.82 0.65 -1.11
CA MET A 138 -0.81 0.85 -0.07
C MET A 138 -1.44 0.68 1.32
N PRO A 139 -0.67 0.24 2.34
CA PRO A 139 -1.14 0.20 3.71
C PRO A 139 -1.67 1.56 4.18
N TYR A 140 -2.75 1.54 4.96
CA TYR A 140 -3.40 2.76 5.43
C TYR A 140 -2.52 3.56 6.40
N GLY A 141 -2.63 4.88 6.37
CA GLY A 141 -1.98 5.79 7.33
C GLY A 141 -0.55 6.16 6.97
N ASP A 142 0.12 6.85 7.88
CA ASP A 142 1.47 7.33 7.68
C ASP A 142 2.50 6.20 7.79
N VAL A 143 3.67 6.40 7.17
CA VAL A 143 4.81 5.48 7.33
C VAL A 143 5.19 5.44 8.82
N PRO A 144 5.28 4.24 9.43
CA PRO A 144 5.56 4.15 10.86
C PRO A 144 6.95 4.67 11.20
N LYS A 145 7.10 5.18 12.42
CA LYS A 145 8.40 5.64 12.94
C LYS A 145 9.16 4.47 13.55
N TYR A 146 10.34 4.23 13.02
CA TYR A 146 11.22 3.16 13.49
C TYR A 146 12.11 3.63 14.63
N ARG A 147 12.33 2.73 15.58
CA ARG A 147 13.39 2.84 16.58
C ARG A 147 14.23 1.57 16.63
N GLN A 148 15.38 1.70 17.25
CA GLN A 148 16.20 0.54 17.59
C GLN A 148 15.47 -0.32 18.63
N ALA A 149 15.68 -1.63 18.55
CA ALA A 149 15.21 -2.55 19.58
C ALA A 149 15.93 -2.29 20.91
N SER A 150 15.21 -2.43 22.02
CA SER A 150 15.78 -2.52 23.37
C SER A 150 16.42 -3.88 23.61
N GLU A 151 17.22 -4.02 24.67
CA GLU A 151 17.88 -5.30 25.01
C GLU A 151 16.88 -6.45 25.19
N ASP A 152 15.74 -6.19 25.83
CA ASP A 152 14.69 -7.20 26.04
C ASP A 152 14.01 -7.62 24.72
N GLU A 153 13.76 -6.67 23.83
CA GLU A 153 13.19 -6.93 22.50
C GLU A 153 14.19 -7.69 21.61
N MET A 154 15.48 -7.35 21.67
CA MET A 154 16.54 -8.08 20.99
C MET A 154 16.62 -9.52 21.49
N LYS A 155 16.60 -9.70 22.82
CA LYS A 155 16.62 -11.03 23.43
C LYS A 155 15.42 -11.86 23.00
N LEU A 156 14.22 -11.29 23.05
CA LEU A 156 12.98 -11.94 22.62
C LEU A 156 13.07 -12.38 21.16
N ALA A 157 13.50 -11.50 20.26
CA ALA A 157 13.62 -11.80 18.84
C ALA A 157 14.69 -12.89 18.56
N ILE A 158 15.85 -12.82 19.20
CA ILE A 158 16.92 -13.83 19.05
C ILE A 158 16.47 -15.19 19.58
N ASP A 159 15.83 -15.23 20.75
CA ASP A 159 15.31 -16.46 21.33
C ASP A 159 14.21 -17.06 20.43
N TRP A 160 13.34 -16.23 19.84
CA TRP A 160 12.37 -16.66 18.84
C TRP A 160 13.05 -17.23 17.58
N VAL A 161 14.06 -16.55 17.04
CA VAL A 161 14.83 -17.02 15.86
C VAL A 161 15.43 -18.39 16.12
N LYS A 162 16.13 -18.58 17.24
CA LYS A 162 16.75 -19.88 17.59
C LYS A 162 15.73 -21.00 17.75
N ALA A 163 14.55 -20.68 18.27
CA ALA A 163 13.50 -21.67 18.51
C ALA A 163 12.71 -22.04 17.24
N ASN A 164 12.59 -21.11 16.28
CA ASN A 164 11.66 -21.26 15.15
C ASN A 164 12.34 -21.31 13.78
N LEU A 165 13.55 -20.77 13.64
CA LEU A 165 14.32 -20.78 12.41
C LEU A 165 15.53 -21.70 12.56
N ASN A 166 15.57 -22.76 11.74
CA ASN A 166 16.69 -23.70 11.72
C ASN A 166 17.86 -23.12 10.92
N LEU A 167 18.50 -22.08 11.45
CA LEU A 167 19.61 -21.38 10.80
C LEU A 167 20.96 -21.95 11.27
N PRO A 168 21.96 -22.07 10.37
CA PRO A 168 23.32 -22.39 10.77
C PRO A 168 23.90 -21.37 11.75
N GLU A 169 24.73 -21.80 12.69
CA GLU A 169 25.40 -20.90 13.67
C GLU A 169 26.29 -19.83 13.02
N THR A 170 26.68 -20.02 11.76
CA THR A 170 27.47 -19.07 10.98
C THR A 170 26.66 -17.88 10.47
N VAL A 171 25.33 -17.93 10.55
CA VAL A 171 24.46 -16.83 10.14
C VAL A 171 24.54 -15.71 11.17
N ALA A 172 24.88 -14.51 10.71
CA ALA A 172 24.87 -13.32 11.55
C ALA A 172 23.45 -13.06 12.11
N PRO A 173 23.34 -12.51 13.33
CA PRO A 173 22.04 -12.16 13.90
C PRO A 173 21.31 -11.14 13.01
N PRO A 174 19.96 -11.10 13.05
CA PRO A 174 19.20 -10.12 12.28
C PRO A 174 19.50 -8.71 12.77
N ASN A 175 19.44 -7.74 11.85
CA ASN A 175 19.27 -6.35 12.22
C ASN A 175 17.81 -6.16 12.66
N LEU A 176 17.61 -5.52 13.80
CA LEU A 176 16.30 -5.37 14.41
C LEU A 176 15.87 -3.91 14.40
N SER A 177 14.66 -3.67 13.92
CA SER A 177 13.99 -2.38 14.05
C SER A 177 12.59 -2.61 14.60
N VAL A 178 12.11 -1.63 15.36
CA VAL A 178 10.85 -1.75 16.10
C VAL A 178 9.94 -0.59 15.74
N VAL A 179 8.67 -0.91 15.54
CA VAL A 179 7.56 0.04 15.47
C VAL A 179 6.68 -0.20 16.68
N ASP A 180 6.47 0.85 17.46
CA ASP A 180 5.46 0.83 18.53
C ASP A 180 4.08 0.97 17.89
N MET A 181 3.12 0.16 18.35
CA MET A 181 1.78 0.04 17.77
C MET A 181 0.70 0.20 18.83
N ASP A 182 -0.37 0.91 18.50
CA ASP A 182 -1.59 0.99 19.31
C ASP A 182 -2.60 -0.05 18.82
N LEU A 183 -2.42 -1.32 19.20
CA LEU A 183 -3.33 -2.40 18.78
C LEU A 183 -4.44 -2.63 19.79
N LYS A 184 -4.14 -2.57 21.08
CA LYS A 184 -5.13 -2.80 22.14
C LYS A 184 -4.85 -2.01 23.40
N SER A 185 -3.66 -2.16 23.96
CA SER A 185 -3.22 -1.48 25.17
C SER A 185 -2.35 -0.26 24.88
N GLY A 186 -1.75 -0.20 23.67
CA GLY A 186 -0.82 0.86 23.28
C GLY A 186 0.65 0.47 23.46
N ASP A 187 0.92 -0.69 24.07
CA ASP A 187 2.28 -1.18 24.32
C ASP A 187 2.71 -2.27 23.32
N GLU A 188 1.87 -2.57 22.33
CA GLU A 188 2.15 -3.57 21.31
C GLU A 188 3.24 -3.11 20.33
N LYS A 189 3.94 -4.07 19.71
CA LYS A 189 5.11 -3.77 18.89
C LYS A 189 5.18 -4.67 17.67
N ALA A 190 5.69 -4.13 16.56
CA ALA A 190 6.18 -4.90 15.43
C ALA A 190 7.71 -4.88 15.43
N ILE A 191 8.33 -6.04 15.58
CA ILE A 191 9.79 -6.21 15.53
C ILE A 191 10.17 -6.83 14.18
N PHE A 192 10.88 -6.06 13.37
CA PHE A 192 11.30 -6.46 12.02
C PHE A 192 12.64 -7.19 12.07
N LEU A 193 12.70 -8.40 11.51
CA LEU A 193 13.92 -9.21 11.42
C LEU A 193 14.54 -9.03 10.04
N GLN A 194 15.50 -8.11 9.95
CA GLN A 194 16.13 -7.73 8.70
C GLN A 194 17.48 -8.41 8.52
N GLY A 195 17.84 -8.68 7.27
CA GLY A 195 19.15 -9.21 6.90
C GLY A 195 19.07 -10.19 5.75
N THR A 196 20.21 -10.40 5.07
CA THR A 196 20.27 -11.23 3.86
C THR A 196 19.82 -12.68 4.11
N ALA A 197 20.12 -13.23 5.28
CA ALA A 197 19.72 -14.59 5.64
C ALA A 197 18.24 -14.72 6.08
N PHE A 198 17.56 -13.60 6.33
CA PHE A 198 16.18 -13.56 6.80
C PHE A 198 15.20 -13.25 5.66
N CYS A 199 15.54 -12.27 4.82
CA CYS A 199 14.68 -11.85 3.73
C CYS A 199 15.40 -11.37 2.47
N GLY A 200 16.66 -10.94 2.55
CA GLY A 200 17.36 -10.40 1.37
C GLY A 200 16.57 -9.23 0.75
N ASN A 201 16.07 -9.44 -0.47
CA ASN A 201 15.22 -8.47 -1.21
C ASN A 201 13.73 -8.86 -1.23
N SER A 202 13.31 -9.77 -0.34
CA SER A 202 11.94 -10.28 -0.23
C SER A 202 11.28 -9.79 1.06
N GLU A 203 10.09 -10.30 1.33
CA GLU A 203 9.36 -10.09 2.59
C GLU A 203 10.19 -10.51 3.80
N CYS A 204 10.28 -9.61 4.78
CA CYS A 204 10.97 -9.83 6.04
C CYS A 204 10.01 -10.34 7.11
N PRO A 205 10.44 -11.31 7.94
CA PRO A 205 9.68 -11.71 9.11
C PRO A 205 9.50 -10.52 10.06
N VAL A 206 8.27 -10.32 10.51
CA VAL A 206 7.90 -9.34 11.52
C VAL A 206 7.20 -10.04 12.65
N LEU A 207 7.73 -9.88 13.87
CA LEU A 207 7.13 -10.42 15.08
C LEU A 207 6.20 -9.37 15.67
N ILE A 208 4.93 -9.73 15.84
CA ILE A 208 3.97 -8.91 16.56
C ILE A 208 4.03 -9.32 18.02
N VAL A 209 4.30 -8.36 18.90
CA VAL A 209 4.60 -8.58 20.32
C VAL A 209 3.64 -7.80 21.20
N ASP A 210 3.18 -8.44 22.27
CA ASP A 210 2.38 -7.83 23.34
C ASP A 210 2.82 -8.42 24.69
N GLY A 211 2.98 -7.57 25.70
CA GLY A 211 3.39 -8.00 27.05
C GLY A 211 4.68 -8.82 27.09
N GLY A 212 5.64 -8.53 26.20
CA GLY A 212 6.92 -9.26 26.10
C GLY A 212 6.81 -10.66 25.49
N LYS A 213 5.69 -10.98 24.82
CA LYS A 213 5.48 -12.26 24.14
C LYS A 213 5.16 -12.05 22.67
N VAL A 214 5.71 -12.90 21.81
CA VAL A 214 5.33 -12.95 20.40
C VAL A 214 3.91 -13.50 20.30
N LEU A 215 2.99 -12.69 19.78
CA LEU A 215 1.61 -13.08 19.48
C LEU A 215 1.55 -13.87 18.17
N THR A 216 2.19 -13.34 17.13
CA THR A 216 2.25 -13.96 15.81
C THR A 216 3.49 -13.48 15.04
N ARG A 217 3.81 -14.19 13.96
CA ARG A 217 4.78 -13.78 12.94
C ARG A 217 4.03 -13.55 11.63
N VAL A 218 4.28 -12.41 11.00
CA VAL A 218 3.87 -12.11 9.63
C VAL A 218 5.10 -11.91 8.77
N ASP A 219 4.95 -11.94 7.45
CA ASP A 219 6.00 -11.61 6.50
C ASP A 219 5.57 -10.36 5.74
N SER A 220 6.41 -9.32 5.70
CA SER A 220 6.07 -8.03 5.10
C SER A 220 7.19 -7.55 4.20
N LEU A 221 6.85 -6.99 3.04
CA LEU A 221 7.80 -6.15 2.32
C LEU A 221 8.10 -4.90 3.15
N GLY A 222 9.39 -4.57 3.22
CA GLY A 222 9.84 -3.29 3.74
C GLY A 222 9.31 -2.94 5.15
N PRO A 223 9.34 -1.65 5.49
CA PRO A 223 8.82 -1.11 6.74
C PRO A 223 7.28 -0.93 6.76
N ASP A 224 6.51 -1.94 6.33
CA ASP A 224 5.10 -1.71 5.96
C ASP A 224 4.10 -2.63 6.69
N VAL A 225 4.31 -2.80 7.98
CA VAL A 225 3.25 -3.27 8.89
C VAL A 225 2.65 -2.05 9.60
N ARG A 226 1.34 -1.82 9.41
CA ARG A 226 0.62 -0.65 9.95
C ARG A 226 -0.62 -1.04 10.73
N GLU A 227 -1.12 -0.13 11.56
CA GLU A 227 -2.41 -0.31 12.21
C GLU A 227 -3.55 -0.26 11.17
N GLY A 228 -4.36 -1.31 11.15
CA GLY A 228 -5.55 -1.38 10.30
C GLY A 228 -6.65 -0.44 10.77
N LYS A 229 -7.40 0.10 9.81
CA LYS A 229 -8.50 1.03 10.09
C LYS A 229 -9.78 0.29 10.48
N GLY A 230 -10.29 0.58 11.68
CA GLY A 230 -11.69 0.31 12.07
C GLY A 230 -12.08 -1.14 12.33
N LEU A 231 -11.22 -2.12 12.05
CA LEU A 231 -11.46 -3.55 12.31
C LEU A 231 -10.72 -4.02 13.56
N ARG A 232 -11.37 -4.89 14.34
CA ARG A 232 -10.76 -5.57 15.48
C ARG A 232 -10.96 -7.08 15.38
N ASP A 233 -9.98 -7.83 15.87
CA ASP A 233 -10.07 -9.28 16.00
C ASP A 233 -11.00 -9.69 17.18
N PRO A 234 -11.38 -10.98 17.31
CA PRO A 234 -12.21 -11.45 18.42
C PRO A 234 -11.61 -11.27 19.82
N LYS A 235 -10.29 -11.07 19.92
CA LYS A 235 -9.57 -10.79 21.19
C LYS A 235 -9.50 -9.28 21.48
N GLY A 236 -10.02 -8.45 20.60
CA GLY A 236 -10.12 -7.00 20.73
C GLY A 236 -8.89 -6.23 20.23
N TYR A 237 -7.92 -6.85 19.56
CA TYR A 237 -6.82 -6.11 18.94
C TYR A 237 -7.30 -5.45 17.65
N LYS A 238 -6.85 -4.22 17.36
CA LYS A 238 -6.94 -3.67 16.00
C LYS A 238 -6.23 -4.63 15.05
N MET A 239 -6.84 -4.87 13.89
CA MET A 239 -6.17 -5.62 12.82
C MET A 239 -4.93 -4.83 12.36
N ILE A 240 -3.96 -5.51 11.77
CA ILE A 240 -2.79 -4.88 11.15
C ILE A 240 -2.88 -5.02 9.64
N GLU A 241 -2.35 -4.03 8.92
CA GLU A 241 -2.15 -4.12 7.47
C GLU A 241 -0.72 -4.56 7.21
N VAL A 242 -0.54 -5.58 6.38
CA VAL A 242 0.76 -6.15 6.02
C VAL A 242 0.93 -6.04 4.52
N MET A 243 2.03 -5.41 4.11
CA MET A 243 2.35 -5.21 2.70
C MET A 243 3.06 -6.41 2.09
N HIS A 244 2.60 -6.83 0.93
CA HIS A 244 3.18 -7.84 0.06
C HIS A 244 3.44 -7.20 -1.34
N PRO A 245 4.17 -7.85 -2.27
CA PRO A 245 4.54 -7.22 -3.56
C PRO A 245 3.42 -6.55 -4.35
N THR A 246 2.20 -7.09 -4.30
CA THR A 246 1.05 -6.55 -5.04
C THR A 246 -0.24 -6.59 -4.23
N THR A 247 -0.16 -6.86 -2.93
CA THR A 247 -1.32 -7.00 -2.07
C THR A 247 -1.09 -6.39 -0.69
N VAL A 248 -2.18 -6.00 -0.05
CA VAL A 248 -2.19 -5.65 1.38
C VAL A 248 -3.14 -6.59 2.10
N ASP A 249 -2.60 -7.32 3.06
CA ASP A 249 -3.37 -8.24 3.89
C ASP A 249 -3.77 -7.56 5.21
N ILE A 250 -5.04 -7.71 5.59
CA ILE A 250 -5.57 -7.32 6.89
C ILE A 250 -5.49 -8.53 7.81
N VAL A 251 -4.51 -8.52 8.71
CA VAL A 251 -4.16 -9.67 9.54
C VAL A 251 -4.56 -9.46 10.99
N SER A 252 -5.08 -10.50 11.62
CA SER A 252 -5.35 -10.52 13.05
C SER A 252 -4.04 -10.74 13.81
N PRO A 253 -3.57 -9.77 14.64
CA PRO A 253 -2.32 -9.94 15.38
C PRO A 253 -2.42 -11.05 16.43
N GLY A 254 -3.63 -11.34 16.94
CA GLY A 254 -3.83 -12.33 17.99
C GLY A 254 -3.71 -13.80 17.54
N ASN A 255 -3.66 -14.07 16.23
CA ASN A 255 -3.52 -15.43 15.68
C ASN A 255 -2.89 -15.52 14.27
N GLY A 256 -2.54 -14.40 13.62
CA GLY A 256 -1.94 -14.37 12.29
C GLY A 256 -2.89 -14.66 11.13
N GLN A 257 -4.20 -14.77 11.35
CA GLN A 257 -5.14 -15.06 10.26
C GLN A 257 -5.43 -13.82 9.42
N VAL A 258 -5.38 -13.98 8.09
CA VAL A 258 -5.82 -12.98 7.11
C VAL A 258 -7.34 -12.92 7.10
N ALA A 259 -7.89 -11.73 7.32
CA ALA A 259 -9.34 -11.47 7.26
C ALA A 259 -9.78 -10.92 5.90
N LEU A 260 -8.91 -10.16 5.24
CA LEU A 260 -9.16 -9.52 3.96
C LEU A 260 -7.83 -9.31 3.25
N THR A 261 -7.84 -9.40 1.91
CA THR A 261 -6.71 -9.06 1.05
C THR A 261 -7.18 -8.01 0.06
N PHE A 262 -6.48 -6.88 -0.01
CA PHE A 262 -6.59 -5.92 -1.10
C PHE A 262 -5.60 -6.33 -2.18
N GLY A 263 -6.10 -6.79 -3.32
CA GLY A 263 -5.28 -7.17 -4.47
C GLY A 263 -4.95 -5.99 -5.37
N ALA A 264 -4.11 -6.24 -6.37
CA ALA A 264 -3.96 -5.33 -7.49
C ALA A 264 -5.26 -5.22 -8.29
N GLU A 265 -5.61 -4.01 -8.69
CA GLU A 265 -6.78 -3.72 -9.51
C GLU A 265 -6.62 -4.30 -10.92
N PRO A 266 -7.59 -5.09 -11.40
CA PRO A 266 -7.50 -5.70 -12.72
C PRO A 266 -7.69 -4.64 -13.80
N ILE A 267 -6.74 -4.59 -14.75
CA ILE A 267 -6.92 -3.80 -15.96
C ILE A 267 -7.87 -4.52 -16.92
N VAL A 268 -8.95 -3.85 -17.26
CA VAL A 268 -10.02 -4.40 -18.10
C VAL A 268 -10.44 -3.38 -19.16
N ARG A 269 -11.00 -3.85 -20.27
CA ARG A 269 -11.52 -2.94 -21.28
C ARG A 269 -12.72 -2.17 -20.71
N ALA A 270 -12.68 -0.85 -20.81
CA ALA A 270 -13.74 0.00 -20.27
C ALA A 270 -15.11 -0.36 -20.85
N GLY A 271 -16.10 -0.56 -19.97
CA GLY A 271 -17.48 -0.91 -20.33
C GLY A 271 -17.76 -2.42 -20.43
N THR A 272 -16.74 -3.28 -20.31
CA THR A 272 -16.86 -4.75 -20.44
C THR A 272 -16.82 -5.51 -19.11
N GLU A 273 -16.63 -4.81 -18.00
CA GLU A 273 -16.43 -5.40 -16.67
C GLU A 273 -17.66 -6.21 -16.24
N THR A 274 -17.58 -7.48 -15.88
CA THR A 274 -18.75 -8.15 -15.26
C THR A 274 -18.96 -7.60 -13.84
N GLU A 275 -20.22 -7.41 -13.43
CA GLU A 275 -20.58 -7.08 -12.03
C GLU A 275 -20.09 -8.17 -11.06
#